data_AF-A0A2U1D3K7-F1
#
_entry.id   AF-A0A2U1D3K7-F1
#
_cell.length_a   1.000
_cell.length_b   1.000
_cell.length_c   1.000
_cell.angle_alpha   90.00
_cell.angle_beta   90.00
_cell.angle_gamma   90.00
#
_symmetry.space_group_name_H-M   'P 1'
#
loop_
_entity.id
_entity.type
_entity.pdbx_description
1 polymer ?
#
loop_
_entity_poly.entity_id
_entity_poly.type
_entity_poly.pdbx_seq_one_letter_code
_entity_poly.pdbx_strand_id
1 'polypeptide(L)'
;MSEIKVFDNLKVKEDNGQVMFDAETAAKGVGISTVAKSGNEVVRWSRVNQYLGLSKSGQLIKRGDFITEPQLYKLAIKANSSQAEKFQDWVTSEVLPSIRQTGSYSISTDPLSILKTTYDALKLQEAKQNKLEERFDSFEDAQEIRSWEQQELLNLRRNRVFAILGDKYTKAYKELSSEVFQAISKDFKRQFNVPRYNALPRKKFDEAKKFFDNWEPNNLLELAIRGANQETA
;
A
#
# COMPACT_ATOMS: atom_id res chain seq x y z
N MET A 1 14.27 -19.81 -3.40
CA MET A 1 14.22 -21.29 -3.34
C MET A 1 14.65 -21.68 -1.94
N SER A 2 13.76 -22.32 -1.19
CA SER A 2 14.01 -22.70 0.20
C SER A 2 14.81 -24.00 0.23
N GLU A 3 16.13 -23.92 0.17
CA GLU A 3 16.99 -25.08 0.48
C GLU A 3 16.79 -25.43 1.95
N ILE A 4 16.20 -26.60 2.21
CA ILE A 4 16.15 -27.21 3.54
C ILE A 4 17.59 -27.59 3.88
N LYS A 5 18.31 -26.71 4.58
CA LYS A 5 19.76 -26.76 4.86
C LYS A 5 20.31 -28.08 5.46
N VAL A 6 19.46 -29.04 5.83
CA VAL A 6 19.88 -30.22 6.60
C VAL A 6 19.58 -31.56 5.91
N PHE A 7 18.64 -31.62 4.97
CA PHE A 7 18.27 -32.87 4.30
C PHE A 7 18.35 -32.69 2.78
N ASP A 8 19.38 -33.30 2.18
CA ASP A 8 19.60 -33.25 0.75
C ASP A 8 18.71 -34.26 0.01
N ASN A 9 18.31 -33.91 -1.23
CA ASN A 9 17.65 -34.82 -2.18
C ASN A 9 16.31 -35.42 -1.73
N LEU A 10 15.54 -34.71 -0.90
CA LEU A 10 14.17 -35.10 -0.58
C LEU A 10 13.25 -34.95 -1.80
N LYS A 11 12.54 -36.02 -2.16
CA LYS A 11 11.48 -35.93 -3.18
C LYS A 11 10.21 -35.39 -2.54
N VAL A 12 9.63 -34.36 -3.14
CA VAL A 12 8.44 -33.68 -2.63
C VAL A 12 7.29 -33.73 -3.64
N LYS A 13 6.07 -33.72 -3.10
CA LYS A 13 4.82 -33.53 -3.85
C LYS A 13 4.02 -32.44 -3.14
N GLU A 14 3.45 -31.52 -3.91
CA GLU A 14 2.45 -30.59 -3.40
C GLU A 14 1.04 -31.15 -3.65
N ASP A 15 0.21 -31.18 -2.61
CA ASP A 15 -1.19 -31.61 -2.69
C ASP A 15 -2.04 -30.65 -1.83
N ASN A 16 -3.00 -29.95 -2.44
CA ASN A 16 -3.87 -28.96 -1.79
C ASN A 16 -3.14 -27.90 -0.94
N GLY A 17 -1.98 -27.43 -1.39
CA GLY A 17 -1.17 -26.43 -0.67
C GLY A 17 -0.38 -26.97 0.53
N GLN A 18 -0.40 -28.29 0.76
CA GLN A 18 0.48 -28.95 1.70
C GLN A 18 1.63 -29.65 0.97
N VAL A 19 2.86 -29.43 1.46
CA VAL A 19 4.05 -30.14 1.00
C VAL A 19 4.11 -31.50 1.68
N MET A 20 4.20 -32.55 0.88
CA MET A 20 4.42 -33.91 1.34
C MET A 20 5.76 -34.44 0.83
N PHE A 21 6.40 -35.29 1.62
CA PHE A 21 7.73 -35.83 1.35
C PHE A 21 7.65 -37.32 1.08
N ASP A 22 8.32 -37.82 0.04
CA ASP A 22 8.42 -39.25 -0.21
C ASP A 22 9.05 -39.96 0.99
N ALA A 23 8.35 -40.97 1.52
CA ALA A 23 8.73 -41.62 2.77
C ALA A 23 10.09 -42.34 2.70
N GLU A 24 10.48 -42.84 1.52
CA GLU A 24 11.74 -43.57 1.34
C GLU A 24 12.93 -42.60 1.40
N THR A 25 12.87 -41.51 0.63
CA THR A 25 13.94 -40.49 0.62
C THR A 25 14.05 -39.77 1.96
N ALA A 26 12.92 -39.45 2.60
CA ALA A 26 12.90 -38.91 3.95
C ALA A 26 13.58 -39.84 4.95
N ALA A 27 13.22 -41.12 4.97
CA ALA A 27 13.79 -42.08 5.90
C ALA A 27 15.31 -42.29 5.68
N LYS A 28 15.79 -42.28 4.44
CA LYS A 28 17.23 -42.32 4.13
C LYS A 28 17.94 -41.04 4.56
N GLY A 29 17.37 -39.87 4.27
CA GLY A 29 17.93 -38.58 4.67
C GLY A 29 18.06 -38.42 6.18
N VAL A 30 17.10 -38.91 6.97
CA VAL A 30 17.25 -38.92 8.44
C VAL A 30 18.08 -40.10 8.96
N GLY A 31 18.61 -40.98 8.10
CA GLY A 31 19.45 -42.12 8.45
C GLY A 31 18.72 -43.29 9.10
N ILE A 32 17.43 -43.47 8.81
CA ILE A 32 16.63 -44.64 9.18
C ILE A 32 16.74 -45.71 8.08
N SER A 33 17.97 -46.01 7.69
CA SER A 33 18.34 -46.97 6.64
C SER A 33 19.47 -47.88 7.10
N THR A 34 19.77 -48.90 6.30
CA THR A 34 20.88 -49.82 6.51
C THR A 34 21.38 -50.34 5.18
N VAL A 35 22.68 -50.63 5.07
CA VAL A 35 23.22 -51.30 3.89
C VAL A 35 22.96 -52.80 4.03
N ALA A 36 22.26 -53.39 3.05
CA ALA A 36 22.00 -54.82 3.00
C ALA A 36 23.26 -55.58 2.55
N LYS A 37 23.26 -56.91 2.71
CA LYS A 37 24.37 -57.77 2.23
C LYS A 37 24.64 -57.66 0.73
N SER A 38 23.63 -57.25 -0.06
CA SER A 38 23.73 -56.98 -1.49
C SER A 38 24.37 -55.63 -1.83
N GLY A 39 24.77 -54.83 -0.84
CA GLY A 39 25.31 -53.48 -1.02
C GLY A 39 24.25 -52.38 -1.19
N ASN A 40 22.97 -52.75 -1.34
CA ASN A 40 21.90 -51.79 -1.50
C ASN A 40 21.48 -51.17 -0.15
N GLU A 41 21.24 -49.86 -0.14
CA GLU A 41 20.67 -49.17 1.00
C GLU A 41 19.16 -49.41 1.11
N VAL A 42 18.72 -49.94 2.25
CA VAL A 42 17.34 -50.33 2.54
C VAL A 42 16.80 -49.58 3.74
N VAL A 43 15.59 -49.04 3.62
CA VAL A 43 14.89 -48.34 4.71
C VAL A 43 14.42 -49.31 5.79
N ARG A 44 14.58 -48.92 7.06
CA ARG A 44 14.07 -49.67 8.22
C ARG A 44 12.61 -49.29 8.50
N TRP A 45 11.67 -49.77 7.69
CA TRP A 45 10.23 -49.43 7.80
C TRP A 45 9.61 -49.68 9.17
N SER A 46 10.05 -50.72 9.88
CA SER A 46 9.60 -50.98 11.27
C SER A 46 9.94 -49.81 12.19
N ARG A 47 11.14 -49.23 12.06
CA ARG A 47 11.61 -48.08 12.84
C ARG A 47 10.87 -46.81 12.46
N VAL A 48 10.63 -46.56 11.17
CA VAL A 48 9.83 -45.43 10.68
C VAL A 48 8.44 -45.44 11.32
N ASN A 49 7.73 -46.58 11.24
CA ASN A 49 6.41 -46.72 11.81
C ASN A 49 6.41 -46.62 13.35
N GLN A 50 7.44 -47.15 14.02
CA GLN A 50 7.62 -46.99 15.46
C GLN A 50 7.77 -45.52 15.86
N TYR A 51 8.59 -44.76 15.14
CA TYR A 51 8.87 -43.36 15.45
C TYR A 51 7.65 -42.46 15.23
N LEU A 52 6.88 -42.74 14.18
CA LEU A 52 5.62 -42.06 13.91
C LEU A 52 4.50 -42.44 14.87
N GLY A 53 4.61 -43.59 15.55
CA GLY A 53 3.59 -44.12 16.47
C GLY A 53 2.51 -44.95 15.76
N LEU A 54 2.82 -45.44 14.56
CA LEU A 54 1.90 -46.18 13.70
C LEU A 54 1.99 -47.70 13.89
N SER A 55 2.89 -48.22 14.73
CA SER A 55 3.03 -49.68 14.94
C SER A 55 1.77 -50.40 15.41
N LYS A 56 0.81 -49.67 16.01
CA LYS A 56 -0.51 -50.19 16.42
C LYS A 56 -1.64 -49.75 15.48
N SER A 57 -1.32 -48.92 14.50
CA SER A 57 -2.23 -48.50 13.44
C SER A 57 -2.29 -49.59 12.37
N GLY A 58 -3.48 -49.88 11.85
CA GLY A 58 -3.64 -50.75 10.68
C GLY A 58 -3.10 -50.13 9.38
N GLN A 59 -2.79 -48.83 9.39
CA GLN A 59 -2.20 -48.10 8.27
C GLN A 59 -0.73 -47.79 8.58
N LEU A 60 0.15 -48.68 8.12
CA LEU A 60 1.60 -48.53 8.19
C LEU A 60 2.12 -47.81 6.95
N ILE A 61 3.11 -46.93 7.15
CA ILE A 61 3.87 -46.30 6.08
C ILE A 61 4.79 -47.35 5.45
N LYS A 62 4.77 -47.40 4.12
CA LYS A 62 5.57 -48.28 3.27
C LYS A 62 6.15 -47.51 2.10
N ARG A 63 6.93 -48.22 1.29
CA ARG A 63 7.53 -47.67 0.06
C ARG A 63 6.45 -47.14 -0.88
N GLY A 64 6.64 -45.92 -1.39
CA GLY A 64 5.71 -45.23 -2.29
C GLY A 64 4.70 -44.32 -1.58
N ASP A 65 4.64 -44.37 -0.26
CA ASP A 65 3.83 -43.44 0.52
C ASP A 65 4.54 -42.09 0.70
N PHE A 66 3.74 -41.07 1.02
CA PHE A 66 4.22 -39.75 1.36
C PHE A 66 3.92 -39.43 2.83
N ILE A 67 4.85 -38.74 3.48
CA ILE A 67 4.73 -38.26 4.86
C ILE A 67 4.59 -36.75 4.88
N THR A 68 3.90 -36.23 5.89
CA THR A 68 3.75 -34.79 6.07
C THR A 68 5.01 -34.17 6.70
N GLU A 69 5.13 -32.86 6.61
CA GLU A 69 6.25 -32.12 7.23
C GLU A 69 6.38 -32.38 8.76
N PRO A 70 5.30 -32.40 9.57
CA PRO A 70 5.41 -32.77 10.98
C PRO A 70 5.89 -34.21 11.20
N GLN A 71 5.54 -35.14 10.30
CA GLN A 71 6.02 -36.52 10.37
C GLN A 71 7.52 -36.58 10.06
N LEU A 72 8.00 -35.84 9.05
CA LEU A 72 9.43 -35.73 8.74
C LEU A 72 10.21 -35.20 9.95
N TYR A 73 9.78 -34.10 10.57
CA TYR A 73 10.44 -33.56 11.75
C TYR A 73 10.42 -34.53 12.93
N LYS A 74 9.32 -35.26 13.14
CA LYS A 74 9.25 -36.31 14.17
C LYS A 74 10.25 -37.44 13.92
N LEU A 75 10.49 -37.81 12.66
CA LEU A 75 11.54 -38.77 12.30
C LEU A 75 12.93 -38.20 12.57
N ALA A 76 13.20 -36.97 12.15
CA ALA A 76 14.47 -36.28 12.34
C ALA A 76 14.85 -36.13 13.83
N ILE A 77 13.89 -35.79 14.69
CA ILE A 77 14.10 -35.64 16.14
C ILE A 77 14.38 -36.99 16.83
N LYS A 78 13.88 -38.11 16.29
CA LYS A 78 14.02 -39.44 16.90
C LYS A 78 15.16 -40.27 16.29
N ALA A 79 15.70 -39.85 15.16
CA ALA A 79 16.81 -40.53 14.53
C ALA A 79 18.13 -40.14 15.21
N ASN A 80 19.10 -41.06 15.20
CA ASN A 80 20.42 -40.89 15.81
C ASN A 80 21.52 -40.95 14.73
N SER A 81 21.21 -40.44 13.53
CA SER A 81 22.20 -40.33 12.46
C SER A 81 22.92 -38.98 12.55
N SER A 82 24.11 -38.87 11.97
CA SER A 82 24.85 -37.59 11.97
C SER A 82 24.09 -36.45 11.27
N GLN A 83 23.24 -36.77 10.29
CA GLN A 83 22.37 -35.77 9.65
C GLN A 83 21.22 -35.35 10.58
N ALA A 84 20.61 -36.31 11.28
CA ALA A 84 19.57 -36.03 12.27
C ALA A 84 20.11 -35.22 13.46
N GLU A 85 21.31 -35.53 13.95
CA GLU A 85 21.98 -34.75 15.01
C GLU A 85 22.25 -33.31 14.57
N LYS A 86 22.77 -33.09 13.36
CA LYS A 86 22.93 -31.73 12.81
C LYS A 86 21.61 -30.94 12.76
N PHE A 87 20.51 -31.60 12.42
CA PHE A 87 19.18 -30.99 12.45
C PHE A 87 18.77 -30.62 13.87
N GLN A 88 18.92 -31.56 14.80
CA GLN A 88 18.58 -31.35 16.22
C GLN A 88 19.40 -30.21 16.82
N ASP A 89 20.70 -30.18 16.58
CA ASP A 89 21.61 -29.14 17.06
C ASP A 89 21.25 -27.77 16.50
N TRP A 90 21.02 -27.67 15.18
CA TRP A 90 20.61 -26.42 14.55
C TRP A 90 19.29 -25.91 15.11
N VAL A 91 18.28 -26.78 15.24
CA VAL A 91 16.98 -26.40 15.80
C VAL A 91 17.10 -25.96 17.25
N THR A 92 17.87 -26.68 18.07
CA THR A 92 17.95 -26.43 19.53
C THR A 92 18.90 -25.32 19.92
N SER A 93 19.95 -25.07 19.13
CA SER A 93 20.98 -24.07 19.44
C SER A 93 20.77 -22.73 18.73
N GLU A 94 20.11 -22.73 17.57
CA GLU A 94 19.92 -21.52 16.75
C GLU A 94 18.45 -21.14 16.63
N VAL A 95 17.62 -22.03 16.08
CA VAL A 95 16.22 -21.72 15.72
C VAL A 95 15.36 -21.43 16.94
N LEU A 96 15.25 -22.39 17.88
CA LEU A 96 14.39 -22.25 19.05
C LEU A 96 14.84 -21.10 19.97
N PRO A 97 16.15 -20.90 20.24
CA PRO A 97 16.62 -19.74 21.00
C PRO A 97 16.27 -18.41 20.31
N SER A 98 16.44 -18.29 18.99
CA SER A 98 16.07 -17.08 18.24
C SER A 98 14.59 -16.76 18.35
N ILE A 99 13.72 -17.76 18.16
CA ILE A 99 12.26 -17.59 18.27
C ILE A 99 11.87 -17.20 19.71
N ARG A 100 12.44 -17.86 20.72
CA ARG A 100 12.18 -17.52 22.13
C ARG A 100 12.55 -16.07 22.45
N GLN A 101 13.64 -15.55 21.88
CA GLN A 101 14.15 -14.21 22.18
C GLN A 101 13.46 -13.10 21.37
N THR A 102 13.24 -13.32 20.08
CA THR A 102 12.80 -12.28 19.13
C THR A 102 11.35 -12.45 18.66
N GLY A 103 10.73 -13.60 18.96
CA GLY A 103 9.44 -14.00 18.41
C GLY A 103 9.51 -14.49 16.96
N SER A 104 10.69 -14.53 16.33
CA SER A 104 10.86 -14.97 14.94
C SER A 104 12.21 -15.66 14.69
N TYR A 105 12.34 -16.31 13.54
CA TYR A 105 13.61 -16.84 13.04
C TYR A 105 13.80 -16.37 11.60
N SER A 106 14.95 -15.76 11.32
CA SER A 106 15.32 -15.29 9.99
C SER A 106 16.73 -15.78 9.66
N ILE A 107 16.87 -16.46 8.52
CA ILE A 107 18.16 -17.02 8.05
C ILE A 107 19.10 -15.90 7.59
N SER A 108 18.56 -14.74 7.25
CA SER A 108 19.32 -13.54 6.91
C SER A 108 19.67 -12.75 8.17
N THR A 109 20.73 -13.16 8.87
CA THR A 109 21.34 -12.38 9.95
C THR A 109 22.27 -11.29 9.44
N ASP A 110 22.53 -11.21 8.12
CA ASP A 110 23.33 -10.15 7.53
C ASP A 110 22.56 -8.81 7.55
N PRO A 111 23.00 -7.82 8.35
CA PRO A 111 22.33 -6.51 8.44
C PRO A 111 22.19 -5.82 7.07
N LEU A 112 23.11 -6.07 6.13
CA LEU A 112 23.06 -5.49 4.78
C LEU A 112 21.91 -6.07 3.94
N SER A 113 21.62 -7.36 4.09
CA SER A 113 20.50 -8.00 3.39
C SER A 113 19.13 -7.51 3.88
N ILE A 114 19.00 -7.27 5.19
CA ILE A 114 17.81 -6.68 5.81
C ILE A 114 17.67 -5.23 5.31
N LEU A 115 18.75 -4.45 5.33
CA LEU A 115 18.76 -3.07 4.86
C LEU A 115 18.40 -2.93 3.38
N LYS A 116 18.87 -3.85 2.53
CA LYS A 116 18.52 -3.88 1.11
C LYS A 116 17.03 -4.18 0.91
N THR A 117 16.50 -5.14 1.64
CA THR A 117 15.08 -5.51 1.58
C THR A 117 14.19 -4.36 2.06
N THR A 118 14.57 -3.68 3.15
CA THR A 118 13.83 -2.51 3.64
C THR A 118 13.94 -1.33 2.68
N TYR A 119 15.12 -1.10 2.08
CA TYR A 119 15.31 -0.07 1.06
C TYR A 119 14.45 -0.31 -0.18
N ASP A 120 14.42 -1.54 -0.70
CA ASP A 120 13.60 -1.90 -1.85
C ASP A 120 12.10 -1.74 -1.55
N ALA A 121 11.67 -2.10 -0.33
CA ALA A 121 10.30 -1.88 0.13
C ALA A 121 9.96 -0.38 0.24
N LEU A 122 10.89 0.43 0.73
CA LEU A 122 10.74 1.88 0.85
C LEU A 122 10.60 2.54 -0.53
N LYS A 123 11.47 2.16 -1.47
CA LYS A 123 11.42 2.64 -2.86
C LYS A 123 10.10 2.27 -3.55
N LEU A 124 9.59 1.08 -3.28
CA LEU A 124 8.28 0.66 -3.78
C LEU A 124 7.14 1.49 -3.16
N GLN A 125 7.26 1.84 -1.87
CA GLN A 125 6.30 2.69 -1.19
C GLN A 125 6.29 4.11 -1.75
N GLU A 126 7.45 4.71 -1.98
CA GLU A 126 7.58 6.03 -2.63
C GLU A 126 6.96 6.03 -4.03
N ALA A 127 7.25 5.00 -4.85
CA ALA A 127 6.67 4.89 -6.18
C ALA A 127 5.13 4.78 -6.14
N LYS A 128 4.57 4.10 -5.12
CA LYS A 128 3.12 4.04 -4.90
C LYS A 128 2.56 5.39 -4.45
N GLN A 129 3.27 6.12 -3.59
CA GLN A 129 2.87 7.46 -3.13
C GLN A 129 2.84 8.45 -4.30
N ASN A 130 3.90 8.50 -5.11
CA ASN A 130 3.95 9.38 -6.28
C ASN A 130 2.78 9.12 -7.26
N LYS A 131 2.48 7.84 -7.52
CA LYS A 131 1.35 7.48 -8.38
C LYS A 131 -0.01 7.84 -7.77
N LEU A 132 -0.11 7.84 -6.44
CA LEU A 132 -1.32 8.25 -5.73
C LEU A 132 -1.49 9.78 -5.80
N GLU A 133 -0.41 10.53 -5.61
CA GLU A 133 -0.38 11.98 -5.73
C GLU A 133 -0.77 12.43 -7.14
N GLU A 134 -0.19 11.85 -8.18
CA GLU A 134 -0.56 12.14 -9.58
C GLU A 134 -2.07 11.89 -9.84
N ARG A 135 -2.61 10.79 -9.32
CA ARG A 135 -4.04 10.49 -9.43
C ARG A 135 -4.89 11.47 -8.62
N PHE A 136 -4.41 11.88 -7.45
CA PHE A 136 -5.10 12.82 -6.59
C PHE A 136 -5.16 14.21 -7.22
N ASP A 137 -4.05 14.72 -7.75
CA ASP A 137 -4.00 15.97 -8.50
C ASP A 137 -4.96 15.94 -9.71
N SER A 138 -4.95 14.85 -10.49
CA SER A 138 -5.88 14.71 -11.62
C SER A 138 -7.36 14.69 -11.20
N PHE A 139 -7.65 14.22 -9.99
CA PHE A 139 -9.00 14.16 -9.43
C PHE A 139 -9.42 15.51 -8.83
N GLU A 140 -8.51 16.24 -8.20
CA GLU A 140 -8.76 17.61 -7.74
C GLU A 140 -8.96 18.57 -8.91
N ASP A 141 -8.17 18.46 -9.98
CA ASP A 141 -8.31 19.28 -11.19
C ASP A 141 -9.64 19.00 -11.91
N ALA A 142 -10.12 17.76 -11.86
CA ALA A 142 -11.42 17.40 -12.42
C ALA A 142 -12.62 17.85 -11.57
N GLN A 143 -12.40 18.25 -10.30
CA GLN A 143 -13.47 18.69 -9.41
C GLN A 143 -13.74 20.19 -9.54
N GLU A 144 -14.94 20.48 -10.04
CA GLU A 144 -15.60 21.78 -9.90
C GLU A 144 -15.80 22.13 -8.41
N ILE A 145 -15.82 23.44 -8.09
CA ILE A 145 -16.14 23.91 -6.74
C ILE A 145 -17.53 23.42 -6.28
N ARG A 146 -17.66 23.16 -4.99
CA ARG A 146 -18.90 22.71 -4.38
C ARG A 146 -19.95 23.83 -4.34
N SER A 147 -21.21 23.44 -4.14
CA SER A 147 -22.34 24.39 -4.08
C SER A 147 -22.14 25.52 -3.05
N TRP A 148 -21.63 25.21 -1.84
CA TRP A 148 -21.38 26.23 -0.82
C TRP A 148 -20.18 27.14 -1.15
N GLU A 149 -19.12 26.57 -1.77
CA GLU A 149 -17.94 27.33 -2.25
C GLU A 149 -18.37 28.31 -3.35
N GLN A 150 -19.28 27.89 -4.24
CA GLN A 150 -19.89 28.78 -5.23
C GLN A 150 -20.66 29.93 -4.57
N GLN A 151 -21.47 29.65 -3.54
CA GLN A 151 -22.19 30.69 -2.81
C GLN A 151 -21.23 31.68 -2.13
N GLU A 152 -20.11 31.19 -1.60
CA GLU A 152 -19.08 32.04 -1.01
C GLU A 152 -18.48 33.01 -2.04
N LEU A 153 -18.10 32.54 -3.24
CA LEU A 153 -17.60 33.41 -4.30
C LEU A 153 -18.64 34.45 -4.75
N LEU A 154 -19.92 34.06 -4.84
CA LEU A 154 -20.99 35.00 -5.18
C LEU A 154 -21.17 36.09 -4.11
N ASN A 155 -21.02 35.73 -2.84
CA ASN A 155 -21.04 36.69 -1.74
C ASN A 155 -19.84 37.64 -1.79
N LEU A 156 -18.63 37.12 -2.03
CA LEU A 156 -17.43 37.94 -2.18
C LEU A 156 -17.57 38.92 -3.36
N ARG A 157 -18.05 38.43 -4.51
CA ARG A 157 -18.37 39.29 -5.67
C ARG A 157 -19.33 40.40 -5.31
N ARG A 158 -20.42 40.08 -4.61
CA ARG A 158 -21.42 41.08 -4.19
C ARG A 158 -20.83 42.10 -3.23
N ASN A 159 -20.08 41.64 -2.24
CA ASN A 159 -19.42 42.51 -1.26
C ASN A 159 -18.42 43.45 -1.94
N ARG A 160 -17.67 42.95 -2.93
CA ARG A 160 -16.75 43.80 -3.69
C ARG A 160 -17.49 44.88 -4.49
N VAL A 161 -18.61 44.53 -5.13
CA VAL A 161 -19.42 45.54 -5.84
C VAL A 161 -19.97 46.59 -4.88
N PHE A 162 -20.41 46.20 -3.68
CA PHE A 162 -20.84 47.15 -2.66
C PHE A 162 -19.69 48.02 -2.15
N ALA A 163 -18.47 47.49 -2.03
CA ALA A 163 -17.31 48.30 -1.65
C ALA A 163 -17.00 49.39 -2.68
N ILE A 164 -17.30 49.15 -3.96
CA ILE A 164 -17.03 50.09 -5.07
C ILE A 164 -18.16 51.10 -5.27
N LEU A 165 -19.42 50.63 -5.27
CA LEU A 165 -20.60 51.46 -5.58
C LEU A 165 -21.33 52.01 -4.36
N GLY A 166 -20.99 51.51 -3.17
CA GLY A 166 -21.76 51.71 -1.95
C GLY A 166 -22.91 50.71 -1.79
N ASP A 167 -23.83 51.02 -0.89
CA ASP A 167 -24.96 50.14 -0.60
C ASP A 167 -26.02 50.13 -1.72
N LYS A 168 -27.07 49.31 -1.53
CA LYS A 168 -28.14 49.14 -2.53
C LYS A 168 -28.99 50.40 -2.77
N TYR A 169 -28.85 51.44 -1.97
CA TYR A 169 -29.65 52.66 -2.05
C TYR A 169 -28.92 53.80 -2.76
N THR A 170 -27.60 53.72 -2.91
CA THR A 170 -26.80 54.72 -3.63
C THR A 170 -27.23 54.84 -5.09
N LYS A 171 -27.09 56.05 -5.65
CA LYS A 171 -27.40 56.30 -7.06
C LYS A 171 -26.47 55.50 -7.97
N ALA A 172 -25.17 55.48 -7.67
CA ALA A 172 -24.20 54.67 -8.39
C ALA A 172 -24.56 53.18 -8.42
N TYR A 173 -25.08 52.61 -7.32
CA TYR A 173 -25.54 51.22 -7.34
C TYR A 173 -26.77 51.04 -8.23
N LYS A 174 -27.77 51.92 -8.14
CA LYS A 174 -29.01 51.81 -8.94
C LYS A 174 -28.75 51.93 -10.44
N GLU A 175 -27.80 52.77 -10.84
CA GLU A 175 -27.53 53.07 -12.25
C GLU A 175 -26.47 52.17 -12.87
N LEU A 176 -25.43 51.77 -12.12
CA LEU A 176 -24.23 51.12 -12.68
C LEU A 176 -24.00 49.69 -12.17
N SER A 177 -24.84 49.16 -11.27
CA SER A 177 -24.61 47.83 -10.71
C SER A 177 -24.57 46.74 -11.77
N SER A 178 -25.45 46.80 -12.79
CA SER A 178 -25.48 45.81 -13.87
C SER A 178 -24.15 45.75 -14.61
N GLU A 179 -23.61 46.90 -14.98
CA GLU A 179 -22.36 47.09 -15.72
C GLU A 179 -21.17 46.58 -14.90
N VAL A 180 -21.11 46.94 -13.62
CA VAL A 180 -20.05 46.51 -12.70
C VAL A 180 -20.11 44.99 -12.48
N PHE A 181 -21.31 44.44 -12.25
CA PHE A 181 -21.51 43.00 -12.11
C PHE A 181 -21.13 42.25 -13.40
N GLN A 182 -21.39 42.80 -14.57
CA GLN A 182 -20.99 42.20 -15.84
C GLN A 182 -19.48 42.27 -16.04
N ALA A 183 -18.84 43.40 -15.73
CA ALA A 183 -17.41 43.61 -15.86
C ALA A 183 -16.63 42.60 -15.00
N ILE A 184 -16.89 42.55 -13.69
CA ILE A 184 -16.22 41.62 -12.77
C ILE A 184 -16.41 40.16 -13.18
N SER A 185 -17.57 39.83 -13.78
CA SER A 185 -17.88 38.49 -14.27
C SER A 185 -17.12 38.10 -15.53
N LYS A 186 -16.95 39.05 -16.46
CA LYS A 186 -16.12 38.84 -17.65
C LYS A 186 -14.66 38.69 -17.27
N ASP A 187 -14.17 39.54 -16.37
CA ASP A 187 -12.77 39.51 -15.93
C ASP A 187 -12.46 38.22 -15.17
N PHE A 188 -13.35 37.78 -14.26
CA PHE A 188 -13.20 36.51 -13.56
C PHE A 188 -13.08 35.34 -14.54
N LYS A 189 -14.02 35.23 -15.48
CA LYS A 189 -14.02 34.14 -16.47
C LYS A 189 -12.78 34.16 -17.36
N ARG A 190 -12.30 35.36 -17.72
CA ARG A 190 -11.07 35.54 -18.50
C ARG A 190 -9.83 35.12 -17.70
N GLN A 191 -9.71 35.54 -16.45
CA GLN A 191 -8.57 35.25 -15.58
C GLN A 191 -8.44 33.75 -15.31
N PHE A 192 -9.55 33.08 -14.98
CA PHE A 192 -9.54 31.67 -14.62
C PHE A 192 -9.78 30.73 -15.81
N ASN A 193 -10.05 31.27 -17.01
CA ASN A 193 -10.41 30.53 -18.22
C ASN A 193 -11.57 29.55 -17.99
N VAL A 194 -12.66 30.04 -17.39
CA VAL A 194 -13.83 29.21 -17.06
C VAL A 194 -15.10 29.74 -17.73
N PRO A 195 -16.00 28.85 -18.20
CA PRO A 195 -17.24 29.28 -18.82
C PRO A 195 -18.23 29.88 -17.80
N ARG A 196 -18.16 29.44 -16.53
CA ARG A 196 -19.09 29.78 -15.44
C ARG A 196 -18.37 29.65 -14.09
N TYR A 197 -18.89 30.31 -13.05
CA TYR A 197 -18.27 30.35 -11.72
C TYR A 197 -18.09 28.98 -11.06
N ASN A 198 -19.10 28.11 -11.18
CA ASN A 198 -19.03 26.77 -10.61
C ASN A 198 -18.07 25.85 -11.38
N ALA A 199 -17.70 26.18 -12.63
CA ALA A 199 -16.70 25.44 -13.37
C ALA A 199 -15.26 25.76 -12.92
N LEU A 200 -15.08 26.56 -11.86
CA LEU A 200 -13.77 26.80 -11.27
C LEU A 200 -13.21 25.49 -10.70
N PRO A 201 -11.99 25.08 -11.08
CA PRO A 201 -11.31 23.98 -10.42
C PRO A 201 -11.09 24.30 -8.94
N ARG A 202 -11.39 23.35 -8.06
CA ARG A 202 -11.37 23.57 -6.61
C ARG A 202 -10.00 24.04 -6.09
N LYS A 203 -8.90 23.59 -6.70
CA LYS A 203 -7.52 24.01 -6.39
C LYS A 203 -7.28 25.51 -6.57
N LYS A 204 -8.07 26.19 -7.40
CA LYS A 204 -7.99 27.65 -7.65
C LYS A 204 -8.93 28.47 -6.77
N PHE A 205 -9.62 27.84 -5.82
CA PHE A 205 -10.62 28.51 -5.00
C PHE A 205 -10.04 29.68 -4.19
N ASP A 206 -8.89 29.50 -3.55
CA ASP A 206 -8.26 30.56 -2.75
C ASP A 206 -7.74 31.72 -3.61
N GLU A 207 -7.26 31.42 -4.82
CA GLU A 207 -6.87 32.43 -5.80
C GLU A 207 -8.10 33.24 -6.28
N ALA A 208 -9.23 32.57 -6.51
CA ALA A 208 -10.49 33.21 -6.87
C ALA A 208 -11.04 34.13 -5.76
N LYS A 209 -10.84 33.81 -4.48
CA LYS A 209 -11.19 34.72 -3.38
C LYS A 209 -10.36 36.00 -3.45
N LYS A 210 -9.04 35.87 -3.57
CA LYS A 210 -8.12 37.01 -3.70
C LYS A 210 -8.42 37.87 -4.92
N PHE A 211 -8.88 37.27 -6.02
CA PHE A 211 -9.33 38.03 -7.18
C PHE A 211 -10.45 38.99 -6.82
N PHE A 212 -11.50 38.54 -6.12
CA PHE A 212 -12.61 39.42 -5.75
C PHE A 212 -12.20 40.50 -4.76
N ASP A 213 -11.35 40.18 -3.79
CA ASP A 213 -10.89 41.17 -2.81
C ASP A 213 -10.15 42.34 -3.46
N ASN A 214 -9.42 42.06 -4.55
CA ASN A 214 -8.54 43.02 -5.23
C ASN A 214 -9.09 43.54 -6.58
N TRP A 215 -10.26 43.09 -7.03
CA TRP A 215 -10.75 43.47 -8.35
C TRP A 215 -11.14 44.95 -8.41
N GLU A 216 -10.68 45.67 -9.44
CA GLU A 216 -11.05 47.06 -9.68
C GLU A 216 -11.70 47.23 -11.05
N PRO A 217 -12.69 48.13 -11.18
CA PRO A 217 -13.30 48.43 -12.47
C PRO A 217 -12.27 49.09 -13.40
N ASN A 218 -12.46 48.97 -14.70
CA ASN A 218 -11.61 49.69 -15.64
C ASN A 218 -11.79 51.22 -15.53
N ASN A 219 -10.82 51.97 -16.04
CA ASN A 219 -10.80 53.44 -15.93
C ASN A 219 -12.09 54.11 -16.39
N LEU A 220 -12.73 53.62 -17.47
CA LEU A 220 -13.97 54.20 -17.99
C LEU A 220 -15.13 54.01 -17.00
N LEU A 221 -15.28 52.81 -16.44
CA LEU A 221 -16.31 52.49 -15.48
C LEU A 221 -16.05 53.19 -14.14
N GLU A 222 -14.78 53.33 -13.74
CA GLU A 222 -14.39 54.09 -12.56
C GLU A 222 -14.79 55.57 -12.67
N LEU A 223 -14.55 56.21 -13.82
CA LEU A 223 -14.97 57.58 -14.08
C LEU A 223 -16.49 57.73 -14.02
N ALA A 224 -17.24 56.79 -14.59
CA ALA A 224 -18.71 56.79 -14.53
C ALA A 224 -19.22 56.68 -13.09
N ILE A 225 -18.60 55.82 -12.27
CA ILE A 225 -18.95 55.67 -10.85
C ILE A 225 -18.68 56.96 -10.07
N ARG A 226 -17.55 57.61 -10.32
CA ARG A 226 -17.23 58.91 -9.68
C ARG A 226 -18.25 59.99 -10.04
N GLY A 227 -18.65 60.07 -11.32
CA GLY A 227 -19.69 61.01 -11.77
C GLY A 227 -21.04 60.77 -11.09
N ALA A 228 -21.50 59.51 -11.06
CA ALA A 228 -22.76 59.15 -10.41
C ALA A 228 -22.80 59.45 -8.91
N ASN A 229 -21.65 59.36 -8.22
CA ASN A 229 -21.53 59.69 -6.80
C ASN A 229 -21.48 61.20 -6.54
N GLN A 230 -20.91 61.99 -7.46
CA GLN A 230 -20.83 63.47 -7.35
C GLN A 230 -22.19 64.14 -7.53
N GLU A 231 -23.09 63.59 -8.34
CA GLU A 231 -24.45 64.10 -8.53
C GLU A 231 -25.40 63.84 -7.33
N THR A 232 -24.93 63.13 -6.31
CA THR A 232 -25.65 62.83 -5.06
C THR A 232 -25.15 63.60 -3.84
N ALA A 233 -24.14 64.48 -4.00
CA ALA A 233 -23.58 65.32 -2.95
C ALA A 233 -24.28 66.68 -2.85
#